data_AF-A0A536EIJ1-F1
#
_entry.id   AF-A0A536EIJ1-F1
#
_cell.length_a   1.000
_cell.length_b   1.000
_cell.length_c   1.000
_cell.angle_alpha   90.00
_cell.angle_beta   90.00
_cell.angle_gamma   90.00
#
_symmetry.space_group_name_H-M   'P 1'
#
loop_
_entity.id
_entity.type
_entity.pdbx_description
1 polymer ?
#
loop_
_entity_poly.entity_id
_entity_poly.type
_entity_poly.pdbx_seq_one_letter_code
_entity_poly.pdbx_strand_id
1 'polypeptide(L)'
;MIGPLGSANREIREADRRDRLRRRAQLAEPRRLTDDLLHQLEELNLDGVGTVPDGYEATLAQLRDQLEGLARVRPRLIERLQPGTRTAELIDIVFIIQEIIAPPRLPSGSIGLNDTDIA
;
A
#
# COMPACT_ATOMS: atom_id res chain seq x y z
N MET A 1 -22.80 -26.96 -25.14
CA MET A 1 -23.53 -27.14 -23.88
C MET A 1 -22.50 -27.11 -22.75
N ILE A 2 -22.50 -26.10 -21.88
CA ILE A 2 -21.55 -26.03 -20.75
C ILE A 2 -22.09 -26.96 -19.65
N GLY A 3 -21.38 -28.05 -19.36
CA GLY A 3 -21.77 -29.00 -18.30
C GLY A 3 -21.66 -28.40 -16.89
N PRO A 4 -22.20 -29.09 -15.85
CA PRO A 4 -22.28 -28.60 -14.47
C PRO A 4 -20.96 -28.10 -13.85
N LEU A 5 -19.83 -28.65 -14.29
CA LEU A 5 -18.49 -28.23 -13.88
C LEU A 5 -18.03 -26.91 -14.54
N GLY A 6 -18.54 -26.61 -15.73
CA GLY A 6 -18.24 -25.38 -16.45
C GLY A 6 -19.03 -24.17 -15.94
N SER A 7 -20.22 -24.37 -15.38
CA SER A 7 -20.95 -23.34 -14.64
C SER A 7 -20.27 -23.02 -13.30
N ALA A 8 -19.87 -24.04 -12.54
CA ALA A 8 -19.15 -23.86 -11.28
C ALA A 8 -17.79 -23.15 -11.45
N ASN A 9 -17.00 -23.53 -12.46
CA ASN A 9 -15.72 -22.86 -12.75
C ASN A 9 -15.89 -21.38 -13.15
N ARG A 10 -16.98 -21.03 -13.83
CA ARG A 10 -17.29 -19.64 -14.17
C ARG A 10 -17.63 -18.83 -12.92
N GLU A 11 -18.46 -19.41 -12.05
CA GLU A 11 -18.87 -18.78 -10.80
C GLU A 11 -17.69 -18.48 -9.86
N ILE A 12 -16.74 -19.42 -9.74
CA ILE A 12 -15.49 -19.22 -8.98
C ILE A 12 -14.66 -18.07 -9.56
N ARG A 13 -14.47 -18.03 -10.89
CA ARG A 13 -13.70 -16.95 -11.54
C ARG A 13 -14.35 -15.58 -11.39
N GLU A 14 -15.67 -15.51 -11.38
CA GLU A 14 -16.40 -14.26 -11.15
C GLU A 14 -16.32 -13.82 -9.69
N ALA A 15 -16.42 -14.74 -8.74
CA ALA A 15 -16.22 -14.47 -7.32
C ALA A 15 -14.81 -13.93 -7.05
N ASP A 16 -13.77 -14.59 -7.58
CA ASP A 16 -12.38 -14.14 -7.49
C ASP A 16 -12.17 -12.75 -8.08
N ARG A 17 -12.81 -12.45 -9.23
CA ARG A 17 -12.71 -11.13 -9.86
C ARG A 17 -13.32 -10.05 -8.97
N ARG A 18 -14.53 -10.29 -8.44
CA ARG A 18 -15.22 -9.35 -7.55
C ARG A 18 -14.42 -9.11 -6.28
N ASP A 19 -13.88 -10.17 -5.70
CA ASP A 19 -13.07 -10.08 -4.50
C ASP A 19 -11.76 -9.29 -4.73
N ARG A 20 -11.08 -9.51 -5.86
CA ARG A 20 -9.91 -8.71 -6.26
C ARG A 20 -10.25 -7.24 -6.46
N LEU A 21 -11.40 -6.93 -7.07
CA LEU A 21 -11.84 -5.55 -7.27
C LEU A 21 -12.16 -4.86 -5.93
N ARG A 22 -12.87 -5.54 -5.03
CA ARG A 22 -13.13 -5.04 -3.68
C ARG A 22 -11.84 -4.78 -2.90
N ARG A 23 -10.91 -5.73 -2.90
CA ARG A 23 -9.59 -5.56 -2.28
C ARG A 23 -8.82 -4.38 -2.86
N ARG A 24 -8.85 -4.18 -4.18
CA ARG A 24 -8.22 -3.01 -4.81
C ARG A 24 -8.89 -1.69 -4.40
N ALA A 25 -10.22 -1.66 -4.35
CA ALA A 25 -10.96 -0.47 -3.95
C ALA A 25 -10.68 -0.08 -2.49
N GLN A 26 -10.60 -1.07 -1.60
CA GLN A 26 -10.25 -0.88 -0.19
C GLN A 26 -8.85 -0.29 0.01
N LEU A 27 -7.92 -0.56 -0.92
CA LEU A 27 -6.55 -0.06 -0.84
C LEU A 27 -6.35 1.29 -1.54
N ALA A 28 -7.36 1.83 -2.22
CA ALA A 28 -7.22 3.07 -2.97
C ALA A 28 -7.00 4.28 -2.05
N GLU A 29 -7.83 4.42 -1.02
CA GLU A 29 -7.74 5.52 -0.07
C GLU A 29 -6.50 5.47 0.83
N PRO A 30 -6.18 4.35 1.52
CA PRO A 30 -4.96 4.30 2.34
C PRO A 30 -3.69 4.53 1.49
N ARG A 31 -3.67 4.09 0.23
CA ARG A 31 -2.55 4.39 -0.67
C ARG A 31 -2.43 5.88 -0.98
N ARG A 32 -3.54 6.55 -1.30
CA ARG A 32 -3.54 7.99 -1.55
C ARG A 32 -3.03 8.75 -0.32
N LEU A 33 -3.53 8.40 0.86
CA LEU A 33 -3.11 9.02 2.12
C LEU A 33 -1.63 8.79 2.44
N THR A 34 -1.09 7.58 2.21
CA THR A 34 0.35 7.35 2.39
C THR A 34 1.19 8.14 1.40
N ASP A 35 0.78 8.24 0.13
CA ASP A 35 1.51 8.98 -0.90
C ASP A 35 1.52 10.48 -0.56
N ASP A 36 0.36 11.05 -0.20
CA ASP A 36 0.22 12.46 0.19
C ASP A 36 1.03 12.77 1.47
N LEU A 37 1.00 11.87 2.47
CA LEU A 37 1.74 12.05 3.71
C LEU A 37 3.25 11.95 3.50
N LEU A 38 3.73 10.98 2.71
CA LEU A 38 5.15 10.86 2.35
C LEU A 38 5.67 12.16 1.75
N HIS A 39 4.95 12.72 0.79
CA HIS A 39 5.33 13.98 0.17
C HIS A 39 5.46 15.11 1.19
N GLN A 40 4.48 15.28 2.08
CA GLN A 40 4.52 16.34 3.10
C GLN A 40 5.65 16.12 4.13
N LEU A 41 5.95 14.88 4.50
CA LEU A 41 7.04 14.57 5.41
C LEU A 41 8.41 14.80 4.77
N GLU A 42 8.55 14.50 3.48
CA GLU A 42 9.75 14.83 2.70
C GLU A 42 9.96 16.35 2.66
N GLU A 43 8.91 17.14 2.43
CA GLU A 43 8.97 18.61 2.50
C GLU A 43 9.43 19.09 3.88
N LEU A 44 8.82 18.59 4.96
CA LEU A 44 9.26 18.92 6.34
C LEU A 44 10.73 18.58 6.57
N ASN A 45 11.19 17.44 6.05
CA ASN A 45 12.57 17.02 6.20
C ASN A 45 13.53 17.91 5.41
N LEU A 46 13.15 18.35 4.21
CA LEU A 46 13.89 19.32 3.41
C LEU A 46 13.96 20.69 4.10
N ASP A 47 12.89 21.08 4.80
CA ASP A 47 12.84 22.29 5.63
C ASP A 47 13.60 22.16 6.96
N GLY A 48 14.19 20.98 7.24
CA GLY A 48 14.98 20.72 8.45
C GLY A 48 14.16 20.55 9.72
N VAL A 49 12.85 20.31 9.61
CA VAL A 49 11.98 20.07 10.76
C VAL A 49 12.26 18.67 11.32
N GLY A 50 12.87 18.62 12.51
CA GLY A 50 13.35 17.36 13.10
C GLY A 50 12.26 16.42 13.62
N THR A 51 11.09 16.95 13.99
CA THR A 51 9.94 16.19 14.51
C THR A 51 8.65 16.69 13.90
N VAL A 52 7.73 15.77 13.64
CA VAL A 52 6.47 16.04 12.96
C VAL A 52 5.59 16.95 13.84
N PRO A 53 5.11 18.10 13.34
CA PRO A 53 4.29 19.02 14.12
C PRO A 53 2.92 18.44 14.49
N ASP A 54 2.33 18.90 15.59
CA ASP A 54 0.98 18.49 16.04
C ASP A 54 -0.12 18.78 15.02
N GLY A 55 0.10 19.73 14.11
CA GLY A 55 -0.82 20.02 12.99
C GLY A 55 -1.09 18.83 12.06
N TYR A 56 -0.22 17.80 12.09
CA TYR A 56 -0.37 16.58 11.31
C TYR A 56 -1.26 15.52 11.98
N GLU A 57 -1.70 15.74 13.23
CA GLU A 57 -2.46 14.74 13.99
C GLU A 57 -3.72 14.28 13.25
N ALA A 58 -4.45 15.20 12.59
CA ALA A 58 -5.65 14.83 11.84
C ALA A 58 -5.34 13.88 10.67
N THR A 59 -4.29 14.17 9.90
CA THR A 59 -3.85 13.34 8.77
C THR A 59 -3.36 11.98 9.25
N LEU A 60 -2.60 11.95 10.35
CA LEU A 60 -2.09 10.71 10.94
C LEU A 60 -3.23 9.87 11.53
N ALA A 61 -4.20 10.49 12.21
CA ALA A 61 -5.40 9.82 12.71
C ALA A 61 -6.22 9.20 11.59
N GLN A 62 -6.43 9.94 10.51
CA GLN A 62 -7.14 9.44 9.33
C GLN A 62 -6.42 8.24 8.72
N LEU A 63 -5.09 8.31 8.59
CA LEU A 63 -4.32 7.18 8.08
C LEU A 63 -4.41 5.96 9.02
N ARG A 64 -4.32 6.15 10.33
CA ARG A 64 -4.47 5.06 11.31
C ARG A 64 -5.82 4.33 11.15
N ASP A 65 -6.92 5.07 11.09
CA ASP A 65 -8.28 4.54 10.88
C ASP A 65 -8.38 3.70 9.59
N GLN A 66 -7.83 4.20 8.48
CA GLN A 66 -7.82 3.46 7.22
C GLN A 66 -6.98 2.18 7.27
N LEU A 67 -5.94 2.14 8.10
CA LEU A 67 -5.05 0.98 8.24
C LEU A 67 -5.56 -0.08 9.23
N GLU A 68 -6.36 0.29 10.24
CA GLU A 68 -6.91 -0.65 11.23
C GLU A 68 -7.75 -1.78 10.58
N GLY A 69 -8.40 -1.49 9.46
CA GLY A 69 -9.15 -2.48 8.67
C GLY A 69 -8.29 -3.44 7.83
N LEU A 70 -6.97 -3.23 7.75
CA LEU A 70 -6.08 -3.98 6.88
C LEU A 70 -5.25 -5.02 7.66
N ALA A 71 -5.67 -6.29 7.60
CA ALA A 71 -5.01 -7.41 8.29
C ALA A 71 -3.51 -7.63 7.97
N ARG A 72 -2.98 -6.96 6.93
CA ARG A 72 -1.57 -7.08 6.52
C ARG A 72 -0.65 -6.08 7.21
N VAL A 73 -1.20 -5.01 7.76
CA VAL A 73 -0.43 -3.95 8.41
C VAL A 73 -0.27 -4.31 9.89
N ARG A 74 0.97 -4.26 10.40
CA ARG A 74 1.23 -4.62 11.79
C ARG A 74 0.72 -3.50 12.71
N PRO A 75 0.01 -3.80 13.81
CA PRO A 75 -0.50 -2.79 14.74
C PRO A 75 0.59 -1.83 15.25
N ARG A 76 1.79 -2.35 15.52
CA ARG A 76 2.95 -1.55 15.94
C ARG A 76 3.40 -0.49 14.94
N LEU A 77 3.14 -0.67 13.63
CA LEU A 77 3.43 0.37 12.63
C LEU A 77 2.39 1.49 12.71
N ILE A 78 1.12 1.12 12.89
CA ILE A 78 -0.01 2.04 13.04
C ILE A 78 0.15 2.88 14.30
N GLU A 79 0.53 2.26 15.42
CA GLU A 79 0.77 2.93 16.72
C GLU A 79 1.84 4.03 16.64
N ARG A 80 2.84 3.88 15.76
CA ARG A 80 3.96 4.83 15.60
C ARG A 80 3.65 6.00 14.68
N LEU A 81 2.51 5.99 13.99
CA LEU A 81 2.04 7.13 13.19
C LEU A 81 1.56 8.23 14.12
N GLN A 82 2.46 8.99 14.75
CA GLN A 82 2.13 10.01 15.75
C GLN A 82 2.87 11.32 15.45
N PRO A 83 2.28 12.47 15.82
CA PRO A 83 3.01 13.73 15.89
C PRO A 83 4.12 13.62 16.93
N GLY A 84 5.13 14.47 16.81
CA GLY A 84 6.33 14.43 17.65
C GLY A 84 7.30 13.30 17.31
N THR A 85 6.91 12.30 16.50
CA THR A 85 7.85 11.33 15.92
C THR A 85 8.87 12.07 15.04
N ARG A 86 10.11 11.59 15.03
CA ARG A 86 11.16 12.16 14.17
C ARG A 86 10.71 12.08 12.71
N THR A 87 10.87 13.18 11.96
CA THR A 87 10.38 13.26 10.58
C THR A 87 10.95 12.13 9.71
N ALA A 88 12.26 11.90 9.76
CA ALA A 88 12.91 10.80 9.05
C ALA A 88 12.38 9.41 9.47
N GLU A 89 12.12 9.20 10.76
CA GLU A 89 11.56 7.93 11.25
C GLU A 89 10.14 7.72 10.74
N LEU A 90 9.33 8.78 10.68
CA LEU A 90 7.97 8.70 10.18
C LEU A 90 7.93 8.47 8.66
N ILE A 91 8.86 9.06 7.89
CA ILE A 91 9.07 8.75 6.46
C ILE A 91 9.31 7.24 6.29
N ASP A 92 10.25 6.66 7.04
CA ASP A 92 10.56 5.22 6.95
C ASP A 92 9.34 4.35 7.27
N ILE A 93 8.57 4.72 8.31
CA ILE A 93 7.36 3.98 8.70
C ILE A 93 6.31 4.04 7.60
N VAL A 94 6.01 5.24 7.07
CA VAL A 94 5.00 5.42 6.03
C VAL A 94 5.42 4.71 4.74
N PHE A 95 6.72 4.74 4.40
CA PHE A 95 7.27 3.98 3.29
C PHE A 95 7.05 2.47 3.44
N ILE A 96 7.38 1.89 4.61
CA ILE A 96 7.12 0.47 4.90
C ILE A 96 5.62 0.13 4.77
N ILE A 97 4.75 0.99 5.27
CA ILE A 97 3.29 0.80 5.15
C ILE A 97 2.89 0.80 3.67
N GLN A 98 3.39 1.75 2.89
CA GLN A 98 3.15 1.86 1.45
C GLN A 98 3.61 0.60 0.71
N GLU A 99 4.78 0.04 1.03
CA GLU A 99 5.26 -1.22 0.45
C GLU A 99 4.35 -2.41 0.76
N ILE A 100 3.72 -2.44 1.94
CA ILE A 100 2.79 -3.50 2.34
C ILE A 100 1.46 -3.40 1.56
N ILE A 101 0.91 -2.19 1.44
CA ILE A 101 -0.43 -1.97 0.86
C ILE A 101 -0.40 -1.79 -0.66
N ALA A 102 0.71 -1.29 -1.19
CA ALA A 102 0.94 -0.99 -2.59
C ALA A 102 2.36 -1.43 -3.02
N PRO A 103 2.65 -2.75 -2.97
CA PRO A 103 3.96 -3.25 -3.33
C PRO A 103 4.35 -2.79 -4.73
N PRO A 104 5.60 -2.36 -4.94
CA PRO A 104 6.06 -1.89 -6.22
C PRO A 104 5.80 -2.97 -7.27
N ARG A 105 5.07 -2.61 -8.32
CA ARG A 105 4.92 -3.51 -9.46
C ARG A 105 6.25 -3.51 -10.19
N LEU A 106 7.01 -4.58 -10.06
CA LEU A 106 8.11 -4.84 -10.99
C LEU A 106 7.54 -4.72 -12.41
N PRO A 107 8.18 -3.96 -13.32
CA PRO A 107 7.74 -3.90 -14.70
C PRO A 107 7.64 -5.33 -15.23
N SER A 108 6.43 -5.73 -15.60
CA SER A 108 6.17 -7.05 -16.18
C SER A 108 6.74 -7.05 -17.60
N GLY A 109 8.06 -7.18 -17.76
CA GLY A 109 8.69 -7.09 -19.07
C GLY A 109 10.21 -7.01 -19.13
N SER A 110 10.96 -7.55 -18.16
CA SER A 110 12.43 -7.50 -18.22
C SER A 110 13.11 -8.80 -17.81
N ILE A 111 12.53 -9.95 -18.19
CA ILE A 111 13.28 -11.19 -18.29
C ILE A 111 12.79 -11.91 -19.56
N GLY A 112 13.17 -11.38 -20.72
CA GLY A 112 13.39 -12.22 -21.88
C GLY A 112 14.74 -12.89 -21.69
N LEU A 113 14.77 -14.01 -20.95
CA LEU A 113 15.86 -14.96 -21.15
C LEU A 113 15.66 -15.46 -22.58
N ASN A 114 16.40 -14.88 -23.51
CA ASN A 114 16.75 -15.58 -24.74
C ASN A 114 17.65 -16.73 -24.31
N ASP A 115 17.03 -17.81 -23.84
CA ASP A 115 17.61 -19.13 -23.91
C ASP A 115 17.76 -19.46 -25.40
N THR A 116 18.99 -19.76 -25.79
CA THR A 116 19.38 -20.56 -26.97
C THR A 116 19.27 -19.85 -28.32
N ASP A 117 20.43 -19.52 -28.92
CA ASP A 117 20.92 -20.42 -29.96
C ASP A 117 22.46 -20.39 -30.06
N ILE A 118 23.00 -21.60 -30.10
CA ILE A 118 24.39 -21.95 -30.26
C ILE A 118 24.59 -22.09 -31.77
N ALA A 119 25.48 -21.30 -32.36
CA ALA A 119 26.10 -21.64 -33.64
C ALA A 119 27.51 -21.04 -33.72
#